data_AF-A0A4Y2MJQ8-F1
#
_entry.id   AF-A0A4Y2MJQ8-F1
#
_cell.length_a   1.000
_cell.length_b   1.000
_cell.length_c   1.000
_cell.angle_alpha   90.00
_cell.angle_beta   90.00
_cell.angle_gamma   90.00
#
_symmetry.space_group_name_H-M   'P 1'
#
loop_
_entity.id
_entity.type
_entity.pdbx_description
1 polymer ?
#
loop_
_entity_poly.entity_id
_entity_poly.type
_entity_poly.pdbx_seq_one_letter_code
_entity_poly.pdbx_strand_id
1 'polypeptide(L)'
;MLGIQETSSQIGKSSGSGSGSGVPLQVRSQMRVGVICVINDDVAFDDFASPACNEAMNAAELQSEWKIATPVWDEAPSTSSGYRGPASPERSQHFNEDQKCLVWCLIAHKLNNLAHNSYRVSHYTPHEQEIKIEGVECPVPLNKIPIVERLNNLRINVFDYEENEVFPLYVFKRVDEDCVNLLLIANEETQHYCLIRNMSRLLGDLTKHKSKHHYCYRCPHRFAKDEILKEHLQYCNDHSPQHIKMPAKGENFIKFQNVHYQHPLPYVINADFESLIVKKLHTSGNTEIIARHAACGYAYVIIGPDGRSVKPISVYRGKNAVQHFMENILKEKEELAAKLTSIVPIHMTPQDELDFRSATHCSICKKALKGDRVRDHDHQTGRYRAALHSSCNLKLRLSKKIPVVFHNLKNYDGHLIMQEIVKLKDYEISVVPTTMEKYVTFSLSKRYHKFKVSLNFVDSF
;
A
#
# COMPACT_ATOMS: atom_id res chain seq x y z
N MET A 1 28.81 -1.96 -33.16
CA MET A 1 27.42 -2.09 -33.64
C MET A 1 26.55 -2.42 -32.44
N LEU A 2 25.95 -1.42 -31.81
CA LEU A 2 24.95 -1.59 -30.75
C LEU A 2 23.74 -0.77 -31.18
N GLY A 3 22.69 -1.46 -31.63
CA GLY A 3 21.41 -0.88 -32.00
C GLY A 3 20.55 -0.69 -30.76
N ILE A 4 20.12 0.55 -30.55
CA ILE A 4 19.12 0.95 -29.55
C ILE A 4 17.76 0.57 -30.13
N GLN A 5 17.00 -0.29 -29.44
CA GLN A 5 15.61 -0.58 -29.77
C GLN A 5 14.71 0.27 -28.87
N GLU A 6 14.18 1.36 -29.43
CA GLU A 6 13.06 2.11 -28.87
C GLU A 6 11.76 1.34 -29.15
N THR A 7 10.96 1.06 -28.11
CA THR A 7 9.59 0.59 -28.28
C THR A 7 8.62 1.72 -27.92
N SER A 8 8.01 2.25 -28.96
CA SER A 8 6.97 3.29 -28.97
C SER A 8 5.69 2.80 -28.27
N SER A 9 5.25 3.49 -27.22
CA SER A 9 3.89 3.38 -26.68
C SER A 9 2.93 4.23 -27.52
N GLN A 10 2.08 3.58 -28.33
CA GLN A 10 0.94 4.24 -28.95
C GLN A 10 -0.13 4.51 -27.89
N ILE A 11 -0.30 5.77 -27.50
CA ILE A 11 -1.47 6.25 -26.76
C ILE A 11 -2.47 6.78 -27.78
N GLY A 12 -3.54 6.02 -27.97
CA GLY A 12 -4.73 6.49 -28.69
C GLY A 12 -5.37 7.65 -27.94
N LYS A 13 -5.41 8.81 -28.58
CA LYS A 13 -6.19 9.97 -28.14
C LYS A 13 -7.68 9.63 -28.28
N SER A 14 -8.45 9.72 -27.20
CA SER A 14 -9.88 10.00 -27.27
C SER A 14 -10.16 11.35 -26.62
N SER A 15 -10.59 12.28 -27.46
CA SER A 15 -11.11 13.59 -27.14
C SER A 15 -12.48 13.48 -26.47
N GLY A 16 -12.68 14.16 -25.36
CA GLY A 16 -13.98 14.30 -24.70
C GLY A 16 -13.94 15.43 -23.70
N SER A 17 -14.20 16.64 -24.19
CA SER A 17 -14.48 17.84 -23.40
C SER A 17 -15.76 17.64 -22.57
N GLY A 18 -15.68 17.90 -21.27
CA GLY A 18 -16.84 17.91 -20.37
C GLY A 18 -16.49 18.64 -19.08
N SER A 19 -16.72 19.95 -19.07
CA SER A 19 -16.71 20.80 -17.87
C SER A 19 -17.89 20.42 -16.98
N GLY A 20 -17.62 19.96 -15.76
CA GLY A 20 -18.62 19.74 -14.71
C GLY A 20 -18.10 20.26 -13.39
N SER A 21 -18.60 21.43 -12.98
CA SER A 21 -18.38 22.04 -11.67
C SER A 21 -19.06 21.20 -10.59
N GLY A 22 -18.28 20.52 -9.74
CA GLY A 22 -18.80 19.82 -8.57
C GLY A 22 -19.13 20.79 -7.44
N VAL A 23 -20.41 21.00 -7.17
CA VAL A 23 -20.93 21.56 -5.92
C VAL A 23 -21.03 20.41 -4.92
N PRO A 24 -20.66 20.58 -3.63
CA PRO A 24 -20.77 19.51 -2.66
C PRO A 24 -22.24 19.19 -2.35
N LEU A 25 -22.62 17.91 -2.49
CA LEU A 25 -23.88 17.39 -1.99
C LEU A 25 -23.83 17.34 -0.46
N GLN A 26 -24.56 18.27 0.18
CA GLN A 26 -24.77 18.28 1.61
C GLN A 26 -25.90 17.27 1.92
N VAL A 27 -25.53 16.05 2.31
CA VAL A 27 -26.49 15.08 2.85
C VAL A 27 -26.94 15.60 4.22
N ARG A 28 -28.13 16.21 4.29
CA ARG A 28 -28.83 16.40 5.55
C ARG A 28 -29.28 15.02 6.05
N SER A 29 -28.52 14.43 6.96
CA SER A 29 -28.92 13.23 7.68
C SER A 29 -29.98 13.59 8.73
N GLN A 30 -31.25 13.37 8.37
CA GLN A 30 -32.27 13.01 9.35
C GLN A 30 -33.02 11.78 8.81
N MET A 31 -32.34 10.64 8.78
CA MET A 31 -33.03 9.36 8.76
C MET A 31 -33.13 8.87 10.20
N ARG A 32 -34.29 9.11 10.81
CA ARG A 32 -34.67 8.54 12.09
C ARG A 32 -35.08 7.08 11.90
N VAL A 33 -34.60 6.28 12.84
CA VAL A 33 -34.73 4.83 13.10
C VAL A 33 -36.01 4.17 12.55
N GLY A 34 -35.86 3.01 11.88
CA GLY A 34 -36.89 1.95 11.93
C GLY A 34 -37.53 1.46 10.63
N VAL A 35 -36.76 1.14 9.58
CA VAL A 35 -37.28 0.51 8.35
C VAL A 35 -36.50 -0.77 8.07
N ILE A 36 -37.16 -1.87 7.65
CA ILE A 36 -36.46 -2.92 6.90
C ILE A 36 -36.02 -2.26 5.59
N CYS A 37 -34.78 -1.77 5.54
CA CYS A 37 -34.21 -1.18 4.34
C CYS A 37 -33.89 -2.30 3.35
N VAL A 38 -34.88 -2.67 2.55
CA VAL A 38 -34.66 -3.52 1.37
C VAL A 38 -34.31 -2.59 0.22
N ILE A 39 -33.11 -2.73 -0.33
CA ILE A 39 -32.72 -2.00 -1.53
C ILE A 39 -33.40 -2.69 -2.72
N ASN A 40 -34.56 -2.15 -3.14
CA ASN A 40 -35.38 -2.63 -4.26
C ASN A 40 -35.63 -1.56 -5.33
N ASP A 41 -35.42 -2.00 -6.57
CA ASP A 41 -36.01 -1.65 -7.87
C ASP A 41 -36.38 -0.21 -8.29
N ASP A 42 -36.71 0.76 -7.43
CA ASP A 42 -37.31 2.05 -7.88
C ASP A 42 -36.59 3.35 -7.46
N VAL A 43 -35.38 3.30 -6.89
CA VAL A 43 -34.58 4.54 -6.73
C VAL A 43 -33.78 4.77 -8.01
N ALA A 44 -34.46 5.30 -9.03
CA ALA A 44 -33.78 6.02 -10.08
C ALA A 44 -33.26 7.34 -9.48
N PHE A 45 -31.95 7.51 -9.39
CA PHE A 45 -31.35 8.84 -9.37
C PHE A 45 -31.49 9.42 -10.78
N ASP A 46 -32.71 9.83 -11.14
CA ASP A 46 -32.97 10.44 -12.45
C ASP A 46 -32.58 11.93 -12.41
N ASP A 47 -31.51 12.24 -13.13
CA ASP A 47 -31.16 13.57 -13.62
C ASP A 47 -32.24 14.04 -14.62
N PHE A 48 -33.06 15.02 -14.23
CA PHE A 48 -33.90 15.75 -15.17
C PHE A 48 -33.08 16.85 -15.87
N ALA A 49 -32.89 16.72 -17.19
CA ALA A 49 -32.24 17.72 -18.01
C ALA A 49 -33.22 18.75 -18.62
N SER A 50 -32.99 20.04 -18.29
CA SER A 50 -33.09 21.28 -19.11
C SER A 50 -34.45 21.77 -19.65
N PRO A 51 -34.67 23.11 -19.75
CA PRO A 51 -34.15 23.90 -20.88
C PRO A 51 -33.47 25.23 -20.54
N ALA A 52 -32.70 25.70 -21.51
CA ALA A 52 -31.76 26.83 -21.55
C ALA A 52 -32.29 28.22 -21.13
N CYS A 53 -31.39 29.05 -20.59
CA CYS A 53 -31.14 30.41 -21.07
C CYS A 53 -29.80 30.94 -20.51
N ASN A 54 -28.97 31.50 -21.40
CA ASN A 54 -27.77 32.27 -21.08
C ASN A 54 -28.18 33.70 -20.67
N GLU A 55 -27.53 34.28 -19.66
CA GLU A 55 -26.94 35.64 -19.71
C GLU A 55 -26.19 35.98 -18.41
N ALA A 56 -25.30 36.96 -18.51
CA ALA A 56 -24.14 37.19 -17.67
C ALA A 56 -24.42 37.87 -16.30
N MET A 57 -23.50 37.69 -15.34
CA MET A 57 -22.63 38.75 -14.77
C MET A 57 -22.25 38.54 -13.28
N ASN A 58 -20.93 38.60 -13.07
CA ASN A 58 -20.14 39.14 -11.96
C ASN A 58 -20.27 38.72 -10.48
N ALA A 59 -19.06 38.67 -9.90
CA ALA A 59 -18.73 38.49 -8.50
C ALA A 59 -18.85 39.79 -7.68
N ALA A 60 -18.98 39.59 -6.37
CA ALA A 60 -18.93 40.55 -5.25
C ALA A 60 -20.26 41.22 -4.87
N GLU A 61 -20.90 40.72 -3.80
CA GLU A 61 -21.24 41.50 -2.60
C GLU A 61 -21.96 40.64 -1.53
N LEU A 62 -21.46 40.73 -0.29
CA LEU A 62 -22.17 40.76 1.00
C LEU A 62 -22.97 39.49 1.43
N GLN A 63 -22.45 38.65 2.34
CA GLN A 63 -22.47 38.80 3.80
C GLN A 63 -23.81 39.25 4.44
N SER A 64 -24.27 38.39 5.37
CA SER A 64 -25.04 38.63 6.59
C SER A 64 -26.58 38.66 6.56
N GLU A 65 -27.13 37.89 7.50
CA GLU A 65 -28.52 37.83 8.00
C GLU A 65 -29.53 37.25 6.97
N TRP A 66 -30.50 36.41 7.29
CA TRP A 66 -31.68 36.69 8.10
C TRP A 66 -32.42 35.41 8.54
N LYS A 67 -33.28 35.64 9.53
CA LYS A 67 -34.16 34.77 10.31
C LYS A 67 -35.22 33.99 9.51
N ILE A 68 -35.75 32.99 10.22
CA ILE A 68 -36.90 32.10 9.97
C ILE A 68 -38.12 32.82 9.34
N ALA A 69 -38.76 32.14 8.38
CA ALA A 69 -40.19 32.27 8.11
C ALA A 69 -40.80 30.91 7.74
N THR A 70 -41.73 30.42 8.55
CA THR A 70 -42.68 29.35 8.25
C THR A 70 -43.72 29.83 7.23
N PRO A 71 -44.10 29.07 6.19
CA PRO A 71 -45.21 29.44 5.34
C PRO A 71 -46.54 29.10 6.02
N VAL A 72 -47.34 30.14 6.23
CA VAL A 72 -48.80 30.12 6.42
C VAL A 72 -49.44 29.84 5.05
N TRP A 73 -50.47 29.00 4.99
CA TRP A 73 -51.36 28.91 3.83
C TRP A 73 -52.74 29.40 4.26
N ASP A 74 -53.14 30.55 3.70
CA ASP A 74 -54.44 31.19 3.88
C ASP A 74 -55.54 30.44 3.10
N GLU A 75 -56.71 30.31 3.74
CA GLU A 75 -57.98 29.87 3.14
C GLU A 75 -58.76 31.06 2.57
N ALA A 76 -59.38 30.93 1.37
CA ALA A 76 -60.71 31.47 0.99
C ALA A 76 -61.12 30.96 -0.44
N PRO A 77 -62.37 31.09 -0.93
CA PRO A 77 -63.37 30.01 -0.83
C PRO A 77 -64.09 29.61 -2.15
N SER A 78 -64.63 28.39 -2.15
CA SER A 78 -65.85 27.88 -2.82
C SER A 78 -66.16 28.18 -4.32
N THR A 79 -66.39 27.11 -5.10
CA THR A 79 -67.75 26.74 -5.61
C THR A 79 -67.80 25.29 -6.10
N SER A 80 -68.77 24.53 -5.56
CA SER A 80 -69.53 23.36 -6.10
C SER A 80 -68.78 22.32 -6.96
N SER A 81 -68.77 21.02 -6.65
CA SER A 81 -69.93 20.15 -6.47
C SER A 81 -69.42 18.71 -6.18
N GLY A 82 -70.01 18.02 -5.18
CA GLY A 82 -69.89 16.56 -5.04
C GLY A 82 -69.46 16.05 -3.66
N TYR A 83 -70.41 15.98 -2.73
CA TYR A 83 -70.27 15.36 -1.42
C TYR A 83 -69.87 13.87 -1.45
N ARG A 84 -68.89 13.49 -0.62
CA ARG A 84 -69.01 12.45 0.44
C ARG A 84 -67.83 12.61 1.40
N GLY A 85 -68.09 12.99 2.66
CA GLY A 85 -67.17 12.60 3.74
C GLY A 85 -67.11 11.06 3.82
N PRO A 86 -66.06 10.44 4.37
CA PRO A 86 -65.68 10.70 5.77
C PRO A 86 -64.17 10.58 6.09
N ALA A 87 -63.83 10.95 7.33
CA ALA A 87 -62.66 10.51 8.10
C ALA A 87 -61.26 10.97 7.62
N SER A 88 -60.58 11.67 8.53
CA SER A 88 -59.12 11.66 8.59
C SER A 88 -58.62 10.22 8.57
N PRO A 89 -57.50 9.96 7.88
CA PRO A 89 -56.44 9.27 8.59
C PRO A 89 -55.11 9.95 8.32
N GLU A 90 -54.49 10.45 9.39
CA GLU A 90 -53.04 10.42 9.50
C GLU A 90 -52.60 9.00 9.12
N ARG A 91 -51.96 8.84 7.95
CA ARG A 91 -51.27 7.58 7.64
C ARG A 91 -50.05 7.52 8.54
N SER A 92 -50.21 6.94 9.71
CA SER A 92 -49.12 6.39 10.50
C SER A 92 -48.39 5.35 9.63
N GLN A 93 -47.25 5.74 9.05
CA GLN A 93 -46.26 4.76 8.63
C GLN A 93 -45.80 4.07 9.91
N HIS A 94 -46.22 2.82 10.12
CA HIS A 94 -45.73 2.00 11.21
C HIS A 94 -44.26 1.69 10.96
N PHE A 95 -43.37 2.44 11.62
CA PHE A 95 -41.94 2.15 11.68
C PHE A 95 -41.71 0.97 12.61
N ASN A 96 -40.79 0.08 12.24
CA ASN A 96 -40.38 -1.01 13.12
C ASN A 96 -39.11 -0.61 13.87
N GLU A 97 -39.22 -0.49 15.19
CA GLU A 97 -38.15 -0.05 16.08
C GLU A 97 -37.35 -1.21 16.69
N ASP A 98 -37.62 -2.44 16.27
CA ASP A 98 -36.86 -3.60 16.75
C ASP A 98 -35.39 -3.57 16.30
N GLN A 99 -34.56 -4.31 17.03
CA GLN A 99 -33.13 -4.44 16.76
C GLN A 99 -32.80 -5.69 15.92
N LYS A 100 -33.79 -6.26 15.22
CA LYS A 100 -33.71 -7.57 14.55
C LYS A 100 -33.47 -7.46 13.04
N CYS A 101 -32.94 -6.33 12.55
CA CYS A 101 -32.68 -6.08 11.13
C CYS A 101 -31.94 -7.22 10.40
N LEU A 102 -30.93 -7.84 11.04
CA LEU A 102 -30.23 -9.00 10.49
C LEU A 102 -31.19 -10.18 10.25
N VAL A 103 -32.02 -10.51 11.25
CA VAL A 103 -33.00 -11.61 11.17
C VAL A 103 -33.95 -11.39 10.00
N TRP A 104 -34.49 -10.17 9.88
CA TRP A 104 -35.38 -9.81 8.77
C TRP A 104 -34.70 -9.93 7.41
N CYS A 105 -33.43 -9.53 7.29
CA CYS A 105 -32.66 -9.70 6.05
C CYS A 105 -32.48 -11.18 5.69
N LEU A 106 -32.19 -12.04 6.66
CA LEU A 106 -32.01 -13.48 6.43
C LEU A 106 -33.31 -14.16 6.00
N ILE A 107 -34.45 -13.80 6.62
CA ILE A 107 -35.77 -14.31 6.21
C ILE A 107 -36.12 -13.81 4.82
N ALA A 108 -35.92 -12.51 4.55
CA ALA A 108 -36.20 -11.92 3.25
C ALA A 108 -35.40 -12.59 2.13
N HIS A 109 -34.15 -12.95 2.39
CA HIS A 109 -33.32 -13.72 1.45
C HIS A 109 -33.87 -15.14 1.24
N LYS A 110 -34.18 -15.89 2.32
CA LYS A 110 -34.74 -17.25 2.22
C LYS A 110 -36.04 -17.30 1.44
N LEU A 111 -36.94 -16.34 1.66
CA LEU A 111 -38.24 -16.31 0.99
C LEU A 111 -38.16 -15.80 -0.46
N ASN A 112 -37.06 -15.15 -0.85
CA ASN A 112 -36.84 -14.55 -2.17
C ASN A 112 -38.05 -13.73 -2.69
N ASN A 113 -38.79 -13.09 -1.78
CA ASN A 113 -40.05 -12.42 -2.10
C ASN A 113 -39.80 -11.06 -2.76
N LEU A 114 -40.12 -10.96 -4.06
CA LEU A 114 -40.09 -9.73 -4.89
C LEU A 114 -41.34 -8.84 -4.71
N ALA A 115 -42.11 -9.02 -3.63
CA ALA A 115 -43.38 -8.33 -3.48
C ALA A 115 -43.23 -6.81 -3.25
N HIS A 116 -44.22 -6.04 -3.76
CA HIS A 116 -44.42 -4.58 -3.65
C HIS A 116 -44.50 -4.05 -2.19
N ASN A 117 -44.34 -4.92 -1.19
CA ASN A 117 -44.43 -4.61 0.25
C ASN A 117 -43.36 -5.35 1.07
N SER A 118 -42.20 -5.62 0.48
CA SER A 118 -41.07 -6.31 1.13
C SER A 118 -40.39 -5.50 2.25
N TYR A 119 -40.73 -4.23 2.43
CA TYR A 119 -40.33 -3.45 3.60
C TYR A 119 -41.18 -3.75 4.85
N ARG A 120 -42.30 -4.49 4.71
CA ARG A 120 -43.22 -4.76 5.82
C ARG A 120 -42.81 -6.01 6.61
N VAL A 121 -42.46 -5.79 7.87
CA VAL A 121 -42.01 -6.83 8.82
C VAL A 121 -43.06 -7.90 9.05
N SER A 122 -44.34 -7.53 9.04
CA SER A 122 -45.47 -8.44 9.26
C SER A 122 -45.49 -9.63 8.28
N HIS A 123 -44.89 -9.49 7.11
CA HIS A 123 -44.75 -10.59 6.14
C HIS A 123 -43.68 -11.61 6.54
N TYR A 124 -42.74 -11.23 7.40
CA TYR A 124 -41.60 -12.03 7.85
C TYR A 124 -41.78 -12.58 9.26
N THR A 125 -42.59 -11.93 10.11
CA THR A 125 -42.88 -12.36 11.49
C THR A 125 -43.28 -13.83 11.63
N PRO A 126 -44.09 -14.44 10.72
CA PRO A 126 -44.41 -15.87 10.83
C PRO A 126 -43.19 -16.80 10.73
N HIS A 127 -42.11 -16.32 10.10
CA HIS A 127 -40.88 -17.08 9.86
C HIS A 127 -39.75 -16.72 10.84
N GLU A 128 -40.03 -15.88 11.84
CA GLU A 128 -39.00 -15.40 12.78
C GLU A 128 -38.27 -16.54 13.50
N GLN A 129 -39.01 -17.58 13.89
CA GLN A 129 -38.47 -18.76 14.59
C GLN A 129 -37.58 -19.65 13.69
N GLU A 130 -37.59 -19.43 12.37
CA GLU A 130 -36.74 -20.20 11.44
C GLU A 130 -35.28 -19.71 11.42
N ILE A 131 -35.00 -18.55 11.99
CA ILE A 131 -33.65 -18.00 12.13
C ILE A 131 -33.16 -18.21 13.56
N LYS A 132 -32.12 -19.03 13.70
CA LYS A 132 -31.50 -19.36 14.98
C LYS A 132 -30.47 -18.29 15.35
N ILE A 133 -30.72 -17.57 16.44
CA ILE A 133 -29.81 -16.57 17.01
C ILE A 133 -29.43 -16.88 18.47
N GLU A 134 -29.51 -18.15 18.87
CA GLU A 134 -29.18 -18.60 20.23
C GLU A 134 -27.76 -18.16 20.64
N GLY A 135 -27.65 -17.49 21.79
CA GLY A 135 -26.37 -16.98 22.30
C GLY A 135 -25.85 -15.71 21.62
N VAL A 136 -26.68 -15.03 20.83
CA VAL A 136 -26.37 -13.73 20.21
C VAL A 136 -27.50 -12.74 20.50
N GLU A 137 -27.17 -11.61 21.10
CA GLU A 137 -28.12 -10.53 21.37
C GLU A 137 -28.27 -9.61 20.15
N CYS A 138 -29.47 -9.08 19.97
CA CYS A 138 -29.77 -8.06 18.96
C CYS A 138 -29.52 -6.66 19.54
N PRO A 139 -28.94 -5.71 18.76
CA PRO A 139 -28.51 -5.85 17.36
C PRO A 139 -27.21 -6.67 17.23
N VAL A 140 -27.18 -7.58 16.26
CA VAL A 140 -26.07 -8.53 16.10
C VAL A 140 -24.81 -7.81 15.62
N PRO A 141 -23.72 -7.76 16.42
CA PRO A 141 -22.49 -7.10 16.00
C PRO A 141 -21.76 -7.93 14.94
N LEU A 142 -20.98 -7.26 14.09
CA LEU A 142 -20.25 -7.87 12.96
C LEU A 142 -19.41 -9.08 13.37
N ASN A 143 -18.77 -9.03 14.55
CA ASN A 143 -17.93 -10.12 15.07
C ASN A 143 -18.71 -11.39 15.47
N LYS A 144 -20.05 -11.34 15.52
CA LYS A 144 -20.93 -12.49 15.82
C LYS A 144 -21.54 -13.12 14.57
N ILE A 145 -21.36 -12.54 13.38
CA ILE A 145 -21.81 -13.12 12.10
C ILE A 145 -21.36 -14.58 11.91
N PRO A 146 -20.10 -14.99 12.23
CA PRO A 146 -19.68 -16.39 12.11
C PRO A 146 -20.46 -17.38 13.00
N ILE A 147 -21.12 -16.89 14.06
CA ILE A 147 -21.99 -17.72 14.91
C ILE A 147 -23.33 -17.93 14.19
N VAL A 148 -23.92 -16.85 13.68
CA VAL A 148 -25.19 -16.87 12.94
C VAL A 148 -25.09 -17.75 11.68
N GLU A 149 -23.99 -17.67 10.94
CA GLU A 149 -23.70 -18.54 9.79
C GLU A 149 -23.77 -20.02 10.18
N ARG A 150 -23.05 -20.40 11.25
CA ARG A 150 -23.00 -21.80 11.72
C ARG A 150 -24.34 -22.31 12.23
N LEU A 151 -25.09 -21.48 12.96
CA LEU A 151 -26.40 -21.87 13.51
C LEU A 151 -27.44 -22.12 12.41
N ASN A 152 -27.37 -21.35 11.32
CA ASN A 152 -28.38 -21.38 10.26
C ASN A 152 -27.92 -22.11 9.00
N ASN A 153 -26.67 -22.60 8.96
CA ASN A 153 -26.02 -23.14 7.77
C ASN A 153 -26.13 -22.18 6.56
N LEU A 154 -25.83 -20.90 6.82
CA LEU A 154 -25.85 -19.82 5.83
C LEU A 154 -24.43 -19.31 5.55
N ARG A 155 -24.27 -18.66 4.41
CA ARG A 155 -23.04 -17.99 3.99
C ARG A 155 -23.34 -16.51 3.87
N ILE A 156 -22.64 -15.69 4.62
CA ILE A 156 -22.95 -14.27 4.75
C ILE A 156 -21.73 -13.47 4.31
N ASN A 157 -21.97 -12.51 3.42
CA ASN A 157 -21.03 -11.45 3.13
C ASN A 157 -21.62 -10.15 3.70
N VAL A 158 -20.80 -9.37 4.39
CA VAL A 158 -21.16 -8.05 4.90
C VAL A 158 -20.25 -7.03 4.27
N PHE A 159 -20.85 -6.03 3.64
CA PHE A 159 -20.18 -4.90 3.03
C PHE A 159 -20.52 -3.62 3.78
N ASP A 160 -19.63 -2.64 3.71
CA ASP A 160 -19.88 -1.26 4.12
C ASP A 160 -20.03 -0.37 2.90
N TYR A 161 -20.48 0.87 3.14
CA TYR A 161 -20.53 1.93 2.15
C TYR A 161 -20.08 3.26 2.77
N GLU A 162 -18.87 3.70 2.43
CA GLU A 162 -18.33 5.00 2.83
C GLU A 162 -17.76 5.73 1.61
N GLU A 163 -17.82 7.07 1.60
CA GLU A 163 -17.24 7.92 0.55
C GLU A 163 -17.68 7.55 -0.90
N ASN A 164 -18.90 7.04 -1.08
CA ASN A 164 -19.44 6.49 -2.33
C ASN A 164 -18.78 5.20 -2.84
N GLU A 165 -18.09 4.46 -1.97
CA GLU A 165 -17.45 3.19 -2.30
C GLU A 165 -17.95 2.04 -1.41
N VAL A 166 -18.24 0.90 -2.03
CA VAL A 166 -18.60 -0.33 -1.32
C VAL A 166 -17.36 -1.17 -1.06
N PHE A 167 -17.15 -1.62 0.17
CA PHE A 167 -16.01 -2.48 0.52
C PHE A 167 -16.40 -3.60 1.50
N PRO A 168 -15.71 -4.75 1.43
CA PRO A 168 -16.05 -5.90 2.26
C PRO A 168 -15.57 -5.75 3.70
N LEU A 169 -16.48 -5.93 4.67
CA LEU A 169 -16.18 -6.04 6.10
C LEU A 169 -16.00 -7.50 6.53
N TYR A 170 -16.83 -8.38 5.97
CA TYR A 170 -16.82 -9.81 6.26
C TYR A 170 -17.19 -10.57 4.99
N VAL A 171 -16.41 -11.59 4.63
CA VAL A 171 -16.68 -12.42 3.44
C VAL A 171 -16.48 -13.87 3.83
N PHE A 172 -17.46 -14.71 3.46
CA PHE A 172 -17.38 -16.14 3.72
C PHE A 172 -16.22 -16.79 2.94
N LYS A 173 -15.58 -17.81 3.53
CA LYS A 173 -14.28 -18.34 3.04
C LYS A 173 -14.36 -19.26 1.81
N ARG A 174 -15.52 -19.80 1.44
CA ARG A 174 -15.67 -20.77 0.32
C ARG A 174 -16.70 -20.28 -0.70
N VAL A 175 -16.41 -20.45 -1.99
CA VAL A 175 -17.01 -19.60 -3.06
C VAL A 175 -18.14 -20.24 -3.88
N ASP A 176 -18.53 -21.48 -3.62
CA ASP A 176 -19.35 -22.22 -4.59
C ASP A 176 -20.85 -22.34 -4.26
N GLU A 177 -21.39 -21.52 -3.35
CA GLU A 177 -22.80 -21.67 -2.96
C GLU A 177 -23.49 -20.33 -2.67
N ASP A 178 -24.83 -20.35 -2.73
CA ASP A 178 -25.69 -19.18 -2.52
C ASP A 178 -25.31 -18.44 -1.22
N CYS A 179 -25.00 -17.14 -1.38
CA CYS A 179 -24.50 -16.28 -0.31
C CYS A 179 -25.47 -15.13 -0.07
N VAL A 180 -25.79 -14.89 1.19
CA VAL A 180 -26.53 -13.70 1.63
C VAL A 180 -25.57 -12.52 1.64
N ASN A 181 -25.79 -11.56 0.74
CA ASN A 181 -25.02 -10.32 0.73
C ASN A 181 -25.77 -9.26 1.53
N LEU A 182 -25.11 -8.70 2.54
CA LEU A 182 -25.66 -7.69 3.43
C LEU A 182 -24.84 -6.41 3.34
N LEU A 183 -25.49 -5.27 3.44
CA LEU A 183 -24.88 -3.97 3.64
C LEU A 183 -25.06 -3.58 5.11
N LEU A 184 -23.97 -3.26 5.80
CA LEU A 184 -24.01 -2.70 7.14
C LEU A 184 -24.00 -1.18 7.01
N ILE A 185 -25.02 -0.53 7.55
CA ILE A 185 -25.09 0.93 7.66
C ILE A 185 -24.96 1.25 9.14
N ALA A 186 -23.86 1.88 9.53
CA ALA A 186 -23.61 2.29 10.90
C ALA A 186 -23.55 3.82 11.01
N ASN A 187 -24.05 4.36 12.12
CA ASN A 187 -23.79 5.73 12.57
C ASN A 187 -23.22 5.69 13.99
N GLU A 188 -23.00 6.84 14.62
CA GLU A 188 -22.39 6.92 15.96
C GLU A 188 -23.19 6.18 17.06
N GLU A 189 -24.49 5.94 16.85
CA GLU A 189 -25.40 5.39 17.87
C GLU A 189 -25.99 4.01 17.52
N THR A 190 -26.09 3.67 16.23
CA THR A 190 -26.86 2.52 15.74
C THR A 190 -26.18 1.83 14.56
N GLN A 191 -26.41 0.52 14.44
CA GLN A 191 -25.97 -0.31 13.31
C GLN A 191 -27.18 -1.03 12.71
N HIS A 192 -27.29 -1.05 11.39
CA HIS A 192 -28.41 -1.65 10.68
C HIS A 192 -27.94 -2.48 9.49
N TYR A 193 -28.44 -3.71 9.37
CA TYR A 193 -28.18 -4.57 8.22
C TYR A 193 -29.29 -4.40 7.18
N CYS A 194 -28.88 -4.25 5.93
CA CYS A 194 -29.75 -4.21 4.75
C CYS A 194 -29.43 -5.40 3.85
N LEU A 195 -30.43 -6.02 3.23
CA LEU A 195 -30.22 -7.09 2.27
C LEU A 195 -29.82 -6.51 0.90
N ILE A 196 -28.66 -6.94 0.37
CA ILE A 196 -28.23 -6.65 -1.00
C ILE A 196 -28.81 -7.72 -1.92
N ARG A 197 -29.85 -7.37 -2.67
CA ARG A 197 -30.49 -8.30 -3.62
C ARG A 197 -29.71 -8.46 -4.93
N ASN A 198 -29.03 -7.41 -5.38
CA ASN A 198 -28.31 -7.42 -6.65
C ASN A 198 -27.01 -6.61 -6.54
N MET A 199 -25.89 -7.33 -6.39
CA MET A 199 -24.58 -6.69 -6.32
C MET A 199 -24.21 -5.96 -7.61
N SER A 200 -24.61 -6.47 -8.78
CA SER A 200 -24.29 -5.83 -10.06
C SER A 200 -24.96 -4.47 -10.22
N ARG A 201 -26.12 -4.25 -9.60
CA ARG A 201 -26.79 -2.95 -9.59
C ARG A 201 -26.19 -2.00 -8.56
N LEU A 202 -25.91 -2.48 -7.34
CA LEU A 202 -25.27 -1.68 -6.30
C LEU A 202 -23.91 -1.13 -6.78
N LEU A 203 -23.17 -1.93 -7.56
CA LEU A 203 -21.87 -1.56 -8.12
C LEU A 203 -21.95 -1.10 -9.59
N GLY A 204 -23.14 -0.76 -10.08
CA GLY A 204 -23.42 -0.49 -11.49
C GLY A 204 -22.92 0.87 -11.97
N ASP A 205 -22.89 1.86 -11.07
CA ASP A 205 -22.65 3.27 -11.40
C ASP A 205 -21.21 3.57 -11.87
N LEU A 206 -20.31 2.60 -11.74
CA LEU A 206 -18.93 2.71 -12.21
C LEU A 206 -18.82 2.78 -13.74
N THR A 207 -19.83 2.33 -14.51
CA THR A 207 -19.81 2.46 -15.98
C THR A 207 -21.17 2.66 -16.62
N LYS A 208 -21.15 3.28 -17.81
CA LYS A 208 -22.33 3.44 -18.69
C LYS A 208 -22.86 2.14 -19.31
N HIS A 209 -22.19 1.01 -19.12
CA HIS A 209 -22.59 -0.28 -19.69
C HIS A 209 -23.64 -0.95 -18.80
N LYS A 210 -24.81 -1.25 -19.37
CA LYS A 210 -25.96 -1.83 -18.66
C LYS A 210 -25.94 -3.37 -18.59
N SER A 211 -24.83 -4.01 -18.93
CA SER A 211 -24.70 -5.48 -18.93
C SER A 211 -24.44 -6.01 -17.51
N LYS A 212 -24.85 -7.25 -17.23
CA LYS A 212 -24.49 -7.94 -15.99
C LYS A 212 -22.96 -7.99 -15.85
N HIS A 213 -22.47 -7.54 -14.71
CA HIS A 213 -21.06 -7.56 -14.35
C HIS A 213 -20.81 -8.62 -13.27
N HIS A 214 -19.64 -9.25 -13.34
CA HIS A 214 -19.19 -10.26 -12.38
C HIS A 214 -18.24 -9.58 -11.39
N TYR A 215 -18.49 -9.70 -10.09
CA TYR A 215 -17.68 -9.05 -9.06
C TYR A 215 -17.05 -10.08 -8.15
N CYS A 216 -15.79 -9.84 -7.78
CA CYS A 216 -15.18 -10.54 -6.66
C CYS A 216 -15.63 -9.85 -5.36
N TYR A 217 -16.30 -10.60 -4.48
CA TYR A 217 -16.78 -10.09 -3.20
C TYR A 217 -15.65 -9.82 -2.18
N ARG A 218 -14.42 -10.26 -2.46
CA ARG A 218 -13.26 -10.05 -1.58
C ARG A 218 -12.44 -8.80 -1.91
N CYS A 219 -12.36 -8.39 -3.17
CA CYS A 219 -11.53 -7.25 -3.61
C CYS A 219 -12.33 -6.18 -4.38
N PRO A 220 -13.66 -6.17 -4.25
CA PRO A 220 -14.66 -5.55 -5.14
C PRO A 220 -14.35 -5.43 -6.64
N HIS A 221 -13.39 -6.21 -7.17
CA HIS A 221 -12.96 -6.04 -8.55
C HIS A 221 -13.99 -6.58 -9.52
N ARG A 222 -14.15 -5.88 -10.64
CA ARG A 222 -15.13 -6.19 -11.68
C ARG A 222 -14.49 -6.95 -12.83
N PHE A 223 -15.19 -7.97 -13.30
CA PHE A 223 -14.80 -8.81 -14.43
C PHE A 223 -15.89 -8.79 -15.49
N ALA A 224 -15.47 -8.80 -16.76
CA ALA A 224 -16.36 -8.79 -17.91
C ALA A 224 -17.05 -10.15 -18.13
N LYS A 225 -16.43 -11.25 -17.67
CA LYS A 225 -16.90 -12.62 -17.87
C LYS A 225 -16.71 -13.43 -16.59
N ASP A 226 -17.56 -14.43 -16.41
CA ASP A 226 -17.53 -15.35 -15.26
C ASP A 226 -16.25 -16.19 -15.22
N GLU A 227 -15.74 -16.60 -16.39
CA GLU A 227 -14.51 -17.40 -16.47
C GLU A 227 -13.30 -16.64 -15.93
N ILE A 228 -13.22 -15.33 -16.20
CA ILE A 228 -12.12 -14.48 -15.71
C ILE A 228 -12.24 -14.27 -14.20
N LEU A 229 -13.46 -14.13 -13.67
CA LEU A 229 -13.69 -14.09 -12.22
C LEU A 229 -13.24 -15.41 -11.57
N LYS A 230 -13.57 -16.56 -12.16
CA LYS A 230 -13.13 -17.87 -11.65
C LYS A 230 -11.61 -18.02 -11.62
N GLU A 231 -10.91 -17.58 -12.67
CA GLU A 231 -9.44 -17.51 -12.68
C GLU A 231 -8.91 -16.58 -11.58
N HIS A 232 -9.55 -15.42 -11.39
CA HIS A 232 -9.17 -14.48 -10.34
C HIS A 232 -9.31 -15.06 -8.92
N LEU A 233 -10.39 -15.80 -8.67
CA LEU A 233 -10.68 -16.38 -7.36
C LEU A 233 -9.65 -17.44 -6.94
N GLN A 234 -8.92 -18.07 -7.89
CA GLN A 234 -7.88 -19.07 -7.59
C GLN A 234 -6.76 -18.49 -6.73
N TYR A 235 -6.46 -17.20 -6.84
CA TYR A 235 -5.42 -16.53 -6.04
C TYR A 235 -5.99 -15.51 -5.05
N CYS A 236 -7.09 -14.84 -5.36
CA CYS A 236 -7.67 -13.84 -4.45
C CYS A 236 -8.20 -14.44 -3.14
N ASN A 237 -8.66 -15.70 -3.18
CA ASN A 237 -9.20 -16.39 -2.01
C ASN A 237 -8.17 -16.65 -0.90
N ASP A 238 -6.88 -16.74 -1.25
CA ASP A 238 -5.80 -17.01 -0.31
C ASP A 238 -5.42 -15.79 0.54
N HIS A 239 -5.93 -14.61 0.18
CA HIS A 239 -5.66 -13.37 0.89
C HIS A 239 -6.82 -13.01 1.83
N SER A 240 -6.65 -11.99 2.69
CA SER A 240 -7.79 -11.36 3.38
C SER A 240 -8.62 -10.51 2.39
N PRO A 241 -9.87 -10.14 2.70
CA PRO A 241 -10.59 -9.12 1.93
C PRO A 241 -9.78 -7.83 1.81
N GLN A 242 -9.92 -7.12 0.68
CA GLN A 242 -9.09 -5.96 0.30
C GLN A 242 -9.97 -4.86 -0.29
N HIS A 243 -9.54 -3.61 -0.08
CA HIS A 243 -10.10 -2.42 -0.72
C HIS A 243 -8.98 -1.71 -1.49
N ILE A 244 -9.21 -1.43 -2.78
CA ILE A 244 -8.23 -0.79 -3.65
C ILE A 244 -8.44 0.72 -3.57
N LYS A 245 -7.52 1.41 -2.90
CA LYS A 245 -7.49 2.88 -2.88
C LYS A 245 -6.43 3.41 -3.84
N MET A 246 -6.87 4.08 -4.90
CA MET A 246 -5.96 4.76 -5.82
C MET A 246 -5.39 6.03 -5.15
N PRO A 247 -4.11 6.39 -5.37
CA PRO A 247 -3.57 7.65 -4.90
C PRO A 247 -4.39 8.83 -5.42
N ALA A 248 -4.58 9.85 -4.60
CA ALA A 248 -5.24 11.07 -5.03
C ALA A 248 -4.50 11.70 -6.23
N LYS A 249 -5.23 12.47 -7.06
CA LYS A 249 -4.64 13.17 -8.20
C LYS A 249 -3.52 14.10 -7.71
N GLY A 250 -2.29 13.86 -8.15
CA GLY A 250 -1.08 14.57 -7.70
C GLY A 250 -0.21 13.82 -6.69
N GLU A 251 -0.73 12.74 -6.08
CA GLU A 251 0.03 11.82 -5.21
C GLU A 251 0.49 10.56 -5.95
N ASN A 252 0.20 10.47 -7.24
CA ASN A 252 0.59 9.39 -8.14
C ASN A 252 2.09 9.40 -8.52
N PHE A 253 2.91 10.23 -7.88
CA PHE A 253 4.35 10.34 -8.16
C PHE A 253 5.18 9.72 -7.04
N ILE A 254 5.94 8.67 -7.38
CA ILE A 254 6.94 8.09 -6.49
C ILE A 254 8.20 8.96 -6.54
N LYS A 255 8.76 9.27 -5.37
CA LYS A 255 10.00 10.06 -5.23
C LYS A 255 11.06 9.22 -4.55
N PHE A 256 12.31 9.42 -4.96
CA PHE A 256 13.44 8.76 -4.32
C PHE A 256 13.61 9.28 -2.88
N GLN A 257 13.37 8.42 -1.88
CA GLN A 257 13.39 8.83 -0.47
C GLN A 257 14.78 8.66 0.17
N ASN A 258 15.53 7.65 -0.24
CA ASN A 258 16.81 7.27 0.38
C ASN A 258 18.00 8.04 -0.21
N VAL A 259 17.95 9.37 -0.10
CA VAL A 259 18.88 10.30 -0.76
C VAL A 259 20.37 10.07 -0.45
N HIS A 260 20.71 9.46 0.69
CA HIS A 260 22.09 9.06 1.01
C HIS A 260 22.70 8.06 0.03
N TYR A 261 21.89 7.26 -0.68
CA TYR A 261 22.36 6.35 -1.71
C TYR A 261 22.78 7.05 -3.01
N GLN A 262 22.60 8.38 -3.11
CA GLN A 262 23.11 9.16 -4.23
C GLN A 262 24.64 9.34 -4.16
N HIS A 263 25.25 9.16 -2.99
CA HIS A 263 26.70 9.24 -2.88
C HIS A 263 27.37 7.94 -3.33
N PRO A 264 28.40 8.03 -4.18
CA PRO A 264 29.26 6.89 -4.43
C PRO A 264 29.94 6.46 -3.13
N LEU A 265 30.20 5.17 -2.99
CA LEU A 265 30.99 4.65 -1.88
C LEU A 265 32.46 5.02 -2.13
N PRO A 266 33.13 5.72 -1.19
CA PRO A 266 34.46 6.26 -1.46
C PRO A 266 35.55 5.21 -1.69
N TYR A 267 35.38 4.04 -1.10
CA TYR A 267 36.35 2.95 -1.19
C TYR A 267 35.63 1.67 -1.54
N VAL A 268 36.20 0.91 -2.47
CA VAL A 268 35.73 -0.42 -2.87
C VAL A 268 36.93 -1.36 -2.88
N ILE A 269 36.77 -2.53 -2.28
CA ILE A 269 37.79 -3.59 -2.34
C ILE A 269 37.31 -4.62 -3.36
N ASN A 270 38.10 -4.87 -4.41
CA ASN A 270 37.84 -5.98 -5.33
C ASN A 270 38.80 -7.10 -4.98
N ALA A 271 38.29 -8.31 -4.78
CA ALA A 271 39.07 -9.44 -4.30
C ALA A 271 38.69 -10.75 -5.02
N ASP A 272 39.63 -11.69 -5.05
CA ASP A 272 39.43 -13.02 -5.58
C ASP A 272 40.31 -14.07 -4.89
N PHE A 273 39.83 -15.32 -4.83
CA PHE A 273 40.59 -16.45 -4.29
C PHE A 273 40.98 -17.46 -5.36
N GLU A 274 42.19 -18.01 -5.20
CA GLU A 274 42.63 -19.17 -5.95
C GLU A 274 42.54 -20.42 -5.08
N SER A 275 42.10 -21.54 -5.67
CA SER A 275 41.89 -22.79 -4.94
C SER A 275 42.53 -23.99 -5.63
N LEU A 276 43.09 -24.89 -4.83
CA LEU A 276 43.52 -26.21 -5.28
C LEU A 276 42.41 -27.22 -5.09
N ILE A 277 42.25 -28.13 -6.04
CA ILE A 277 41.38 -29.29 -5.92
C ILE A 277 42.17 -30.38 -5.21
N VAL A 278 41.86 -30.59 -3.93
CA VAL A 278 42.49 -31.61 -3.10
C VAL A 278 41.60 -32.84 -3.07
N LYS A 279 42.06 -33.94 -3.66
CA LYS A 279 41.34 -35.22 -3.64
C LYS A 279 41.06 -35.63 -2.20
N LYS A 280 39.80 -35.92 -1.89
CA LYS A 280 39.35 -36.33 -0.56
C LYS A 280 38.22 -37.31 -0.78
N LEU A 281 38.52 -38.61 -0.72
CA LEU A 281 37.53 -39.67 -0.79
C LEU A 281 36.90 -39.83 0.58
N HIS A 282 35.66 -39.38 0.73
CA HIS A 282 34.90 -39.53 1.97
C HIS A 282 33.43 -39.78 1.65
N THR A 283 32.89 -40.88 2.18
CA THR A 283 31.47 -41.24 2.02
C THR A 283 30.67 -40.70 3.20
N SER A 284 29.64 -39.91 2.92
CA SER A 284 28.68 -39.46 3.93
C SER A 284 27.27 -39.87 3.50
N GLY A 285 26.79 -40.99 4.02
CA GLY A 285 25.54 -41.61 3.58
C GLY A 285 25.60 -42.02 2.11
N ASN A 286 24.65 -41.56 1.31
CA ASN A 286 24.58 -41.85 -0.14
C ASN A 286 25.45 -40.91 -1.01
N THR A 287 26.21 -39.99 -0.41
CA THR A 287 27.03 -39.01 -1.15
C THR A 287 28.51 -39.35 -1.03
N GLU A 288 29.20 -39.46 -2.17
CA GLU A 288 30.65 -39.57 -2.25
C GLU A 288 31.25 -38.18 -2.50
N ILE A 289 32.01 -37.67 -1.53
CA ILE A 289 32.84 -36.49 -1.73
C ILE A 289 34.12 -36.99 -2.40
N ILE A 290 34.43 -36.46 -3.58
CA ILE A 290 35.58 -36.89 -4.41
C ILE A 290 36.78 -35.94 -4.20
N ALA A 291 36.50 -34.65 -4.03
CA ALA A 291 37.50 -33.62 -3.81
C ALA A 291 36.96 -32.47 -2.97
N ARG A 292 37.87 -31.73 -2.33
CA ARG A 292 37.58 -30.45 -1.68
C ARG A 292 38.37 -29.34 -2.34
N HIS A 293 37.76 -28.17 -2.44
CA HIS A 293 38.45 -26.97 -2.88
C HIS A 293 39.14 -26.34 -1.67
N ALA A 294 40.45 -26.13 -1.75
CA ALA A 294 41.24 -25.55 -0.68
C ALA A 294 41.91 -24.28 -1.18
N ALA A 295 41.52 -23.13 -0.63
CA ALA A 295 42.12 -21.84 -0.98
C ALA A 295 43.65 -21.87 -0.78
N CYS A 296 44.39 -21.50 -1.82
CA CYS A 296 45.86 -21.52 -1.85
C CYS A 296 46.46 -20.13 -2.08
N GLY A 297 45.64 -19.15 -2.44
CA GLY A 297 46.05 -17.77 -2.59
C GLY A 297 44.86 -16.83 -2.75
N TYR A 298 45.14 -15.54 -2.73
CA TYR A 298 44.18 -14.49 -3.03
C TYR A 298 44.88 -13.28 -3.61
N ALA A 299 44.11 -12.42 -4.27
CA ALA A 299 44.50 -11.06 -4.59
C ALA A 299 43.38 -10.10 -4.20
N TYR A 300 43.73 -8.90 -3.75
CA TYR A 300 42.77 -7.81 -3.65
C TYR A 300 43.39 -6.45 -4.00
N VAL A 301 42.55 -5.55 -4.48
CA VAL A 301 42.87 -4.17 -4.80
C VAL A 301 41.86 -3.24 -4.15
N ILE A 302 42.32 -2.11 -3.62
CA ILE A 302 41.47 -1.09 -3.02
C ILE A 302 41.39 0.09 -3.98
N ILE A 303 40.20 0.36 -4.48
CA ILE A 303 39.92 1.51 -5.34
C ILE A 303 39.42 2.67 -4.48
N GLY A 304 40.03 3.84 -4.65
CA GLY A 304 39.71 5.05 -3.93
C GLY A 304 38.68 5.94 -4.65
N PRO A 305 38.39 7.12 -4.09
CA PRO A 305 37.36 8.03 -4.60
C PRO A 305 37.66 8.57 -6.00
N ASP A 306 38.93 8.61 -6.39
CA ASP A 306 39.41 9.04 -7.71
C ASP A 306 39.36 7.93 -8.77
N GLY A 307 38.85 6.75 -8.41
CA GLY A 307 38.80 5.58 -9.28
C GLY A 307 40.15 4.88 -9.48
N ARG A 308 41.19 5.27 -8.72
CA ARG A 308 42.52 4.67 -8.81
C ARG A 308 42.80 3.74 -7.65
N SER A 309 43.78 2.87 -7.83
CA SER A 309 44.25 2.02 -6.74
C SER A 309 44.91 2.86 -5.66
N VAL A 310 44.45 2.71 -4.41
CA VAL A 310 45.00 3.42 -3.24
C VAL A 310 46.41 2.94 -2.92
N LYS A 311 46.70 1.67 -3.24
CA LYS A 311 47.97 0.99 -2.95
C LYS A 311 48.27 -0.10 -3.99
N PRO A 312 49.48 -0.67 -4.04
CA PRO A 312 49.75 -1.84 -4.90
C PRO A 312 48.82 -3.01 -4.59
N ILE A 313 48.54 -3.84 -5.61
CA ILE A 313 47.71 -5.03 -5.47
C ILE A 313 48.33 -5.94 -4.39
N SER A 314 47.50 -6.35 -3.44
CA SER A 314 47.92 -7.24 -2.36
C SER A 314 47.68 -8.67 -2.80
N VAL A 315 48.76 -9.44 -2.92
CA VAL A 315 48.72 -10.85 -3.37
C VAL A 315 49.32 -11.73 -2.28
N TYR A 316 48.69 -12.86 -2.02
CA TYR A 316 49.23 -13.88 -1.14
C TYR A 316 49.08 -15.26 -1.78
N ARG A 317 50.12 -16.09 -1.63
CA ARG A 317 50.10 -17.50 -2.03
C ARG A 317 50.75 -18.33 -0.92
N GLY A 318 49.99 -19.26 -0.36
CA GLY A 318 50.48 -20.05 0.77
C GLY A 318 49.36 -20.77 1.51
N LYS A 319 49.75 -21.43 2.61
CA LYS A 319 48.80 -22.08 3.52
C LYS A 319 47.93 -21.03 4.22
N ASN A 320 46.73 -21.43 4.65
CA ASN A 320 45.80 -20.59 5.39
C ASN A 320 45.42 -19.28 4.67
N ALA A 321 45.27 -19.34 3.34
CA ALA A 321 45.00 -18.16 2.51
C ALA A 321 43.77 -17.36 2.97
N VAL A 322 42.68 -18.04 3.37
CA VAL A 322 41.45 -17.37 3.84
C VAL A 322 41.69 -16.64 5.17
N GLN A 323 42.40 -17.25 6.12
CA GLN A 323 42.72 -16.61 7.39
C GLN A 323 43.57 -15.35 7.17
N HIS A 324 44.64 -15.48 6.37
CA HIS A 324 45.52 -14.36 6.04
C HIS A 324 44.79 -13.26 5.25
N PHE A 325 43.80 -13.63 4.42
CA PHE A 325 42.93 -12.66 3.76
C PHE A 325 42.10 -11.87 4.77
N MET A 326 41.42 -12.58 5.69
CA MET A 326 40.57 -11.95 6.69
C MET A 326 41.36 -11.02 7.61
N GLU A 327 42.54 -11.43 8.07
CA GLU A 327 43.44 -10.57 8.87
C GLU A 327 43.81 -9.28 8.14
N ASN A 328 44.20 -9.39 6.86
CA ASN A 328 44.56 -8.22 6.06
C ASN A 328 43.35 -7.32 5.77
N ILE A 329 42.21 -7.86 5.34
CA ILE A 329 41.01 -7.06 5.05
C ILE A 329 40.48 -6.35 6.30
N LEU A 330 40.56 -6.98 7.47
CA LEU A 330 40.20 -6.33 8.73
C LEU A 330 41.17 -5.21 9.09
N LYS A 331 42.46 -5.34 8.80
CA LYS A 331 43.42 -4.24 8.96
C LYS A 331 43.11 -3.07 8.02
N GLU A 332 42.89 -3.35 6.73
CA GLU A 332 42.50 -2.35 5.74
C GLU A 332 41.22 -1.62 6.14
N LYS A 333 40.24 -2.34 6.68
CA LYS A 333 39.01 -1.77 7.19
C LYS A 333 39.29 -0.68 8.23
N GLU A 334 40.17 -0.91 9.19
CA GLU A 334 40.46 0.07 10.25
C GLU A 334 41.11 1.34 9.68
N GLU A 335 42.05 1.19 8.74
CA GLU A 335 42.70 2.31 8.07
C GLU A 335 41.69 3.12 7.22
N LEU A 336 40.83 2.44 6.47
CA LEU A 336 39.78 3.08 5.67
C LEU A 336 38.69 3.69 6.56
N ALA A 337 38.36 3.08 7.68
CA ALA A 337 37.40 3.60 8.65
C ALA A 337 37.87 4.95 9.21
N ALA A 338 39.16 5.06 9.57
CA ALA A 338 39.73 6.33 10.02
C ALA A 338 39.56 7.44 8.96
N LYS A 339 39.87 7.12 7.69
CA LYS A 339 39.69 8.05 6.55
C LYS A 339 38.22 8.44 6.34
N LEU A 340 37.29 7.48 6.43
CA LEU A 340 35.84 7.72 6.28
C LEU A 340 35.22 8.52 7.44
N THR A 341 35.85 8.49 8.62
CA THR A 341 35.38 9.26 9.79
C THR A 341 35.99 10.65 9.89
N SER A 342 37.07 10.93 9.16
CA SER A 342 37.66 12.26 9.08
C SER A 342 36.75 13.21 8.30
N ILE A 343 36.48 14.39 8.86
CA ILE A 343 35.68 15.43 8.21
C ILE A 343 36.63 16.58 7.87
N VAL A 344 36.87 16.80 6.58
CA VAL A 344 37.59 17.96 6.07
C VAL A 344 36.69 19.19 6.22
N PRO A 345 37.16 20.28 6.86
CA PRO A 345 36.40 21.51 6.97
C PRO A 345 35.96 22.05 5.60
N ILE A 346 34.78 22.67 5.56
CA ILE A 346 34.25 23.25 4.34
C ILE A 346 35.19 24.32 3.77
N HIS A 347 35.42 24.24 2.47
CA HIS A 347 36.12 25.25 1.68
C HIS A 347 35.15 25.80 0.62
N MET A 348 34.90 27.10 0.67
CA MET A 348 34.00 27.80 -0.26
C MET A 348 34.76 28.86 -1.03
N THR A 349 34.59 28.85 -2.35
CA THR A 349 35.03 29.94 -3.22
C THR A 349 34.05 31.12 -3.13
N PRO A 350 34.44 32.33 -3.60
CA PRO A 350 33.51 33.45 -3.69
C PRO A 350 32.25 33.13 -4.52
N GLN A 351 32.38 32.32 -5.56
CA GLN A 351 31.23 31.88 -6.37
C GLN A 351 30.31 30.94 -5.58
N ASP A 352 30.87 29.99 -4.80
CA ASP A 352 30.06 29.09 -3.95
C ASP A 352 29.24 29.88 -2.92
N GLU A 353 29.81 30.95 -2.37
CA GLU A 353 29.10 31.85 -1.45
C GLU A 353 27.97 32.61 -2.14
N LEU A 354 28.15 33.04 -3.40
CA LEU A 354 27.08 33.66 -4.19
C LEU A 354 25.97 32.66 -4.51
N ASP A 355 26.33 31.45 -4.92
CA ASP A 355 25.39 30.36 -5.23
C ASP A 355 24.57 29.98 -3.99
N PHE A 356 25.23 29.89 -2.82
CA PHE A 356 24.56 29.65 -1.55
C PHE A 356 23.58 30.76 -1.17
N ARG A 357 23.99 32.03 -1.32
CA ARG A 357 23.14 33.19 -0.96
C ARG A 357 21.95 33.35 -1.90
N SER A 358 22.12 33.08 -3.19
CA SER A 358 21.06 33.18 -4.20
C SER A 358 20.14 31.96 -4.25
N ALA A 359 20.52 30.83 -3.64
CA ALA A 359 19.68 29.64 -3.60
C ALA A 359 18.35 29.89 -2.88
N THR A 360 17.25 29.68 -3.61
CA THR A 360 15.86 29.81 -3.13
C THR A 360 15.21 28.48 -2.79
N HIS A 361 15.66 27.38 -3.39
CA HIS A 361 15.09 26.03 -3.24
C HIS A 361 16.17 25.01 -2.86
N CYS A 362 15.80 24.03 -2.06
CA CYS A 362 16.68 22.95 -1.63
C CYS A 362 17.02 22.03 -2.81
N SER A 363 18.30 21.78 -3.04
CA SER A 363 18.75 20.95 -4.17
C SER A 363 18.27 19.50 -4.11
N ILE A 364 17.92 18.99 -2.92
CA ILE A 364 17.44 17.61 -2.72
C ILE A 364 15.92 17.50 -2.84
N CYS A 365 15.16 18.17 -1.96
CA CYS A 365 13.70 18.02 -1.93
C CYS A 365 12.96 18.95 -2.91
N LYS A 366 13.68 19.88 -3.54
CA LYS A 366 13.17 20.89 -4.49
C LYS A 366 12.13 21.86 -3.92
N LYS A 367 11.94 21.89 -2.60
CA LYS A 367 11.06 22.86 -1.91
C LYS A 367 11.83 24.13 -1.53
N ALA A 368 11.13 25.24 -1.35
CA ALA A 368 11.72 26.52 -0.95
C ALA A 368 12.50 26.40 0.38
N LEU A 369 13.70 27.00 0.44
CA LEU A 369 14.56 27.03 1.63
C LEU A 369 14.02 27.96 2.72
N LYS A 370 13.42 29.10 2.29
CA LYS A 370 12.97 30.18 3.17
C LYS A 370 14.12 30.62 4.10
N GLY A 371 14.10 30.21 5.38
CA GLY A 371 15.17 30.47 6.37
C GLY A 371 15.98 29.24 6.80
N ASP A 372 15.56 28.02 6.44
CA ASP A 372 16.30 26.78 6.74
C ASP A 372 17.24 26.47 5.58
N ARG A 373 18.43 27.08 5.63
CA ARG A 373 19.44 27.00 4.59
C ARG A 373 20.81 26.68 5.18
N VAL A 374 21.24 25.43 4.99
CA VAL A 374 22.55 24.93 5.43
C VAL A 374 23.46 24.64 4.24
N ARG A 375 24.77 24.73 4.48
CA ARG A 375 25.82 24.48 3.48
C ARG A 375 26.21 23.00 3.50
N ASP A 376 25.68 22.23 2.54
CA ASP A 376 26.15 20.86 2.32
C ASP A 376 27.54 20.90 1.67
N HIS A 377 28.41 20.01 2.12
CA HIS A 377 29.76 19.89 1.58
C HIS A 377 30.24 18.44 1.62
N ASP A 378 31.22 18.16 0.79
CA ASP A 378 31.90 16.89 0.79
C ASP A 378 32.85 16.77 1.99
N HIS A 379 32.60 15.82 2.90
CA HIS A 379 33.45 15.61 4.07
C HIS A 379 34.86 15.08 3.74
N GLN A 380 35.11 14.60 2.51
CA GLN A 380 36.43 14.12 2.09
C GLN A 380 37.26 15.19 1.39
N THR A 381 36.62 16.10 0.65
CA THR A 381 37.33 17.15 -0.11
C THR A 381 37.13 18.55 0.47
N GLY A 382 36.19 18.75 1.38
CA GLY A 382 35.78 20.05 1.90
C GLY A 382 34.93 20.87 0.90
N ARG A 383 34.76 20.43 -0.35
CA ARG A 383 34.10 21.22 -1.39
C ARG A 383 32.61 21.40 -1.11
N TYR A 384 32.13 22.64 -1.18
CA TYR A 384 30.71 22.94 -1.14
C TYR A 384 29.95 22.27 -2.29
N ARG A 385 28.75 21.76 -1.98
CA ARG A 385 27.90 21.04 -2.93
C ARG A 385 26.63 21.80 -3.23
N ALA A 386 25.88 22.19 -2.20
CA ALA A 386 24.57 22.79 -2.37
C ALA A 386 24.01 23.44 -1.09
N ALA A 387 23.02 24.30 -1.29
CA ALA A 387 22.16 24.80 -0.24
C ALA A 387 21.00 23.84 0.00
N LEU A 388 20.91 23.30 1.21
CA LEU A 388 19.89 22.31 1.59
C LEU A 388 19.09 22.77 2.81
N HIS A 389 17.93 22.16 3.04
CA HIS A 389 17.31 22.15 4.36
C HIS A 389 18.19 21.35 5.34
N SER A 390 18.21 21.75 6.61
CA SER A 390 18.93 21.01 7.66
C SER A 390 18.54 19.52 7.70
N SER A 391 17.25 19.23 7.59
CA SER A 391 16.74 17.86 7.54
C SER A 391 17.18 17.07 6.31
N CYS A 392 17.31 17.72 5.15
CA CYS A 392 17.80 17.08 3.93
C CYS A 392 19.30 16.81 4.03
N ASN A 393 20.07 17.76 4.57
CA ASN A 393 21.51 17.63 4.82
C ASN A 393 21.82 16.44 5.73
N LEU A 394 21.09 16.31 6.86
CA LEU A 394 21.27 15.17 7.78
C LEU A 394 20.96 13.81 7.13
N LYS A 395 20.04 13.79 6.15
CA LYS A 395 19.72 12.59 5.37
C LYS A 395 20.73 12.32 4.26
N LEU A 396 21.37 13.34 3.70
CA LEU A 396 22.39 13.26 2.66
C LEU A 396 23.77 12.97 3.27
N ARG A 397 23.85 11.93 4.09
CA ARG A 397 25.10 11.51 4.76
C ARG A 397 25.80 10.43 3.97
N LEU A 398 27.12 10.47 3.96
CA LEU A 398 27.94 9.42 3.38
C LEU A 398 27.73 8.08 4.09
N SER A 399 27.56 7.01 3.32
CA SER A 399 27.43 5.66 3.86
C SER A 399 28.77 5.18 4.43
N LYS A 400 28.74 4.65 5.66
CA LYS A 400 29.90 4.09 6.35
C LYS A 400 30.06 2.58 6.07
N LYS A 401 29.95 2.22 4.78
CA LYS A 401 30.05 0.83 4.30
C LYS A 401 31.21 0.73 3.33
N ILE A 402 32.05 -0.28 3.51
CA ILE A 402 33.15 -0.62 2.61
C ILE A 402 32.78 -1.93 1.90
N PRO A 403 32.39 -1.90 0.62
CA PRO A 403 32.09 -3.11 -0.14
C PRO A 403 33.38 -3.88 -0.43
N VAL A 404 33.29 -5.21 -0.26
CA VAL A 404 34.28 -6.20 -0.70
C VAL A 404 33.60 -7.02 -1.79
N VAL A 405 34.00 -6.79 -3.03
CA VAL A 405 33.37 -7.34 -4.23
C VAL A 405 34.15 -8.57 -4.66
N PHE A 406 33.42 -9.67 -4.87
CA PHE A 406 33.92 -10.91 -5.47
C PHE A 406 33.10 -11.23 -6.71
N HIS A 407 33.71 -11.96 -7.66
CA HIS A 407 33.04 -12.35 -8.89
C HIS A 407 32.04 -13.51 -8.71
N ASN A 408 32.21 -14.32 -7.66
CA ASN A 408 31.33 -15.45 -7.36
C ASN A 408 31.20 -15.65 -5.83
N LEU A 409 30.85 -14.58 -5.14
CA LEU A 409 30.70 -14.60 -3.68
C LEU A 409 29.65 -15.64 -3.27
N LYS A 410 28.46 -15.58 -3.89
CA LYS A 410 27.29 -16.31 -3.41
C LYS A 410 27.45 -17.83 -3.51
N ASN A 411 28.10 -18.31 -4.58
CA ASN A 411 28.19 -19.75 -4.85
C ASN A 411 29.57 -20.34 -4.57
N TYR A 412 30.59 -19.53 -4.30
CA TYR A 412 31.96 -20.03 -4.13
C TYR A 412 32.72 -19.35 -3.00
N ASP A 413 33.21 -18.13 -3.21
CA ASP A 413 34.16 -17.48 -2.29
C ASP A 413 33.55 -17.21 -0.90
N GLY A 414 32.25 -16.92 -0.87
CA GLY A 414 31.52 -16.70 0.38
C GLY A 414 31.57 -17.90 1.32
N HIS A 415 31.58 -19.13 0.79
CA HIS A 415 31.70 -20.34 1.62
C HIS A 415 33.06 -20.44 2.29
N LEU A 416 34.14 -20.07 1.59
CA LEU A 416 35.49 -20.03 2.14
C LEU A 416 35.57 -19.00 3.27
N ILE A 417 35.10 -17.79 3.00
CA ILE A 417 35.14 -16.66 3.94
C ILE A 417 34.31 -16.96 5.21
N MET A 418 33.12 -17.53 5.05
CA MET A 418 32.21 -17.80 6.17
C MET A 418 32.83 -18.74 7.22
N GLN A 419 33.67 -19.70 6.81
CA GLN A 419 34.37 -20.61 7.72
C GLN A 419 35.34 -19.88 8.66
N GLU A 420 35.95 -18.78 8.21
CA GLU A 420 36.84 -17.97 9.04
C GLU A 420 36.08 -16.93 9.85
N ILE A 421 35.00 -16.37 9.31
CA ILE A 421 34.18 -15.36 10.00
C ILE A 421 33.62 -15.89 11.33
N VAL A 422 33.20 -17.16 11.40
CA VAL A 422 32.66 -17.76 12.63
C VAL A 422 33.67 -17.73 13.80
N LYS A 423 34.97 -17.63 13.50
CA LYS A 423 36.02 -17.55 14.52
C LYS A 423 36.17 -16.14 15.11
N LEU A 424 35.57 -15.12 14.50
CA LEU A 424 35.65 -13.72 14.92
C LEU A 424 34.62 -13.38 16.01
N LYS A 425 35.02 -13.44 17.28
CA LYS A 425 34.12 -13.23 18.43
C LYS A 425 33.63 -11.78 18.61
N ASP A 426 34.44 -10.80 18.19
CA ASP A 426 34.18 -9.36 18.41
C ASP A 426 33.35 -8.68 17.31
N TYR A 427 32.96 -9.46 16.29
CA TYR A 427 32.21 -8.97 15.16
C TYR A 427 30.75 -9.41 15.23
N GLU A 428 29.87 -8.51 14.81
CA GLU A 428 28.48 -8.77 14.50
C GLU A 428 28.38 -9.02 12.99
N ILE A 429 27.73 -10.13 12.66
CA ILE A 429 27.54 -10.60 11.30
C ILE A 429 26.06 -10.41 10.95
N SER A 430 25.79 -9.71 9.85
CA SER A 430 24.46 -9.60 9.28
C SER A 430 24.47 -10.23 7.89
N VAL A 431 23.54 -11.16 7.64
CA VAL A 431 23.53 -12.00 6.44
C VAL A 431 22.17 -11.88 5.75
N VAL A 432 22.19 -11.83 4.41
CA VAL A 432 21.00 -11.96 3.57
C VAL A 432 21.07 -13.31 2.85
N PRO A 433 20.45 -14.37 3.40
CA PRO A 433 20.49 -15.70 2.82
C PRO A 433 19.51 -15.86 1.65
N THR A 434 19.88 -16.67 0.65
CA THR A 434 18.92 -17.27 -0.30
C THR A 434 18.49 -18.66 0.17
N THR A 435 19.43 -19.43 0.69
CA THR A 435 19.20 -20.76 1.29
C THR A 435 20.04 -20.88 2.57
N MET A 436 19.97 -22.02 3.25
CA MET A 436 20.82 -22.30 4.41
C MET A 436 22.32 -22.33 4.09
N GLU A 437 22.68 -22.47 2.81
CA GLU A 437 24.08 -22.56 2.37
C GLU A 437 24.51 -21.35 1.53
N LYS A 438 23.58 -20.73 0.80
CA LYS A 438 23.88 -19.63 -0.15
C LYS A 438 23.49 -18.28 0.42
N TYR A 439 24.44 -17.36 0.43
CA TYR A 439 24.28 -16.01 0.96
C TYR A 439 24.43 -14.98 -0.16
N VAL A 440 23.42 -14.12 -0.35
CA VAL A 440 23.47 -13.04 -1.35
C VAL A 440 24.53 -12.02 -0.99
N THR A 441 24.56 -11.65 0.30
CA THR A 441 25.53 -10.72 0.87
C THR A 441 25.63 -10.98 2.36
N PHE A 442 26.78 -10.66 2.95
CA PHE A 442 26.96 -10.60 4.38
C PHE A 442 27.84 -9.42 4.75
N SER A 443 27.68 -8.92 5.96
CA SER A 443 28.42 -7.76 6.45
C SER A 443 28.97 -7.97 7.85
N LEU A 444 30.13 -7.36 8.09
CA LEU A 444 30.87 -7.44 9.34
C LEU A 444 31.03 -6.06 9.97
N SER A 445 30.53 -5.91 11.19
CA SER A 445 30.70 -4.70 12.01
C SER A 445 31.24 -5.07 13.39
N LYS A 446 32.07 -4.21 14.00
CA LYS A 446 32.55 -4.45 15.37
C LYS A 446 31.42 -4.11 16.35
N ARG A 447 31.18 -4.98 17.35
CA ARG A 447 30.09 -4.81 18.34
C ARG A 447 30.21 -3.51 19.15
N TYR A 448 31.42 -3.19 19.60
CA TYR A 448 31.68 -2.08 20.54
C TYR A 448 32.57 -1.00 19.92
N HIS A 449 32.20 -0.50 18.73
CA HIS A 449 32.92 0.59 18.07
C HIS A 449 32.09 1.87 18.01
N LYS A 450 32.64 2.99 18.48
CA LYS A 450 31.99 4.32 18.51
C LYS A 450 31.53 4.78 17.11
N PHE A 451 32.21 4.31 16.07
CA PHE A 451 31.83 4.52 14.67
C PHE A 451 31.65 3.17 13.99
N LYS A 452 30.40 2.78 13.73
CA LYS A 452 30.06 1.53 13.04
C LYS A 452 30.34 1.65 11.53
N VAL A 453 31.61 1.49 11.13
CA VAL A 453 31.98 1.21 9.74
C VAL A 453 31.87 -0.30 9.52
N SER A 454 31.16 -0.72 8.48
CA SER A 454 30.98 -2.14 8.14
C SER A 454 31.73 -2.52 6.87
N LEU A 455 32.25 -3.75 6.85
CA LEU A 455 32.65 -4.42 5.60
C LEU A 455 31.43 -5.14 5.05
N ASN A 456 31.16 -4.98 3.76
CA ASN A 456 30.00 -5.56 3.11
C ASN A 456 30.45 -6.43 1.95
N PHE A 457 30.39 -7.74 2.11
CA PHE A 457 30.76 -8.68 1.06
C PHE A 457 29.60 -8.79 0.09
N VAL A 458 29.87 -8.50 -1.17
CA VAL A 458 28.86 -8.49 -2.24
C VAL A 458 29.38 -9.22 -3.47
N ASP A 459 28.47 -9.80 -4.22
CA ASP A 459 28.75 -10.34 -5.54
C ASP A 459 28.82 -9.18 -6.56
N SER A 460 29.57 -9.35 -7.64
CA SER A 460 29.61 -8.36 -8.73
C SER A 460 28.45 -8.50 -9.71
N PHE A 461 27.72 -9.62 -9.68
CA PHE A 461 26.64 -9.94 -10.62
C PHE A 461 25.24 -9.95 -9.99
#